data_AF-A0A6C2DQB0-F1
#
_entry.id   AF-A0A6C2DQB0-F1
#
_cell.length_a   1.000
_cell.length_b   1.000
_cell.length_c   1.000
_cell.angle_alpha   90.00
_cell.angle_beta   90.00
_cell.angle_gamma   90.00
#
_symmetry.space_group_name_H-M   'P 1'
#
loop_
_entity.id
_entity.type
_entity.pdbx_description
1 polymer ?
#
loop_
_entity_poly.entity_id
_entity_poly.type
_entity_poly.pdbx_seq_one_letter_code
_entity_poly.pdbx_strand_id
1 'polypeptide(L)'
;MTLVLFPHFSQQRRTAKNALLSLELYHTTKKDKFNALFVESTTMSSSSTVDRFRSYYKENNLYINLHQPFEHSLRLASIIQMLLDGEPPIKVMMTALASAKCFVHFTTFGISHQMHGILKMTSYSVPVRGIVSLGHDQQSISSELIDHPEESPNLSIKVVKGNSKNWAELPHQKLIVIDGLIAFKGSVNLTQTAWRKSAYFYDALEVVTDIEKVIQLHNNYFSTVWAKLSDCGSVITIN
;
A
#
# COMPACT_ATOMS: atom_id res chain seq x y z
N MET A 1 36.50 -9.46 24.46
CA MET A 1 35.58 -9.26 23.33
C MET A 1 34.30 -8.66 23.92
N THR A 2 34.18 -7.34 23.86
CA THR A 2 33.14 -6.58 24.57
C THR A 2 31.89 -6.51 23.69
N LEU A 3 30.78 -7.07 24.17
CA LEU A 3 29.48 -7.01 23.50
C LEU A 3 28.95 -5.57 23.64
N VAL A 4 28.86 -4.84 22.52
CA VAL A 4 28.16 -3.55 22.45
C VAL A 4 26.68 -3.83 22.22
N LEU A 5 25.88 -3.73 23.27
CA LEU A 5 24.41 -3.75 23.19
C LEU A 5 23.93 -2.41 22.61
N PHE A 6 23.32 -2.45 21.42
CA PHE A 6 22.72 -1.26 20.79
C PHE A 6 21.50 -0.76 21.60
N PRO A 7 21.48 0.49 22.07
CA PRO A 7 20.39 1.05 22.89
C PRO A 7 19.11 1.43 22.10
N HIS A 8 19.05 1.11 20.81
CA HIS A 8 18.05 1.67 19.88
C HIS A 8 16.60 1.19 20.13
N PHE A 9 16.43 0.05 20.81
CA PHE A 9 15.12 -0.50 21.17
C PHE A 9 14.31 0.39 22.14
N SER A 10 14.99 1.16 23.00
CA SER A 10 14.31 1.98 24.01
C SER A 10 13.71 3.27 23.43
N GLN A 11 14.35 3.81 22.39
CA GLN A 11 13.96 5.08 21.78
C GLN A 11 12.73 4.90 20.88
N GLN A 12 12.70 3.84 20.05
CA GLN A 12 11.54 3.53 19.20
C GLN A 12 10.27 3.18 20.01
N ARG A 13 10.41 2.47 21.15
CA ARG A 13 9.28 2.20 22.07
C ARG A 13 8.72 3.48 22.71
N ARG A 14 9.57 4.45 23.04
CA ARG A 14 9.13 5.76 23.56
C ARG A 14 8.41 6.58 22.49
N THR A 15 8.88 6.55 21.25
CA THR A 15 8.22 7.27 20.13
C THR A 15 6.86 6.67 19.80
N ALA A 16 6.72 5.34 19.81
CA ALA A 16 5.45 4.65 19.57
C ALA A 16 4.42 4.89 20.70
N LYS A 17 4.85 4.87 21.96
CA LYS A 17 3.98 5.19 23.12
C LYS A 17 3.49 6.63 23.09
N ASN A 18 4.34 7.57 22.64
CA ASN A 18 3.95 8.96 22.46
C ASN A 18 2.99 9.14 21.27
N ALA A 19 3.11 8.36 20.20
CA ALA A 19 2.17 8.37 19.08
C ALA A 19 0.77 7.84 19.47
N LEU A 20 0.70 6.80 20.31
CA LEU A 20 -0.55 6.27 20.87
C LEU A 20 -1.24 7.24 21.82
N LEU A 21 -0.48 7.89 22.72
CA LEU A 21 -1.01 8.95 23.58
C LEU A 21 -1.46 10.18 22.76
N SER A 22 -0.76 10.47 21.66
CA SER A 22 -1.16 11.52 20.72
C SER A 22 -2.47 11.14 20.00
N LEU A 23 -2.68 9.87 19.64
CA LEU A 23 -3.93 9.37 19.07
C LEU A 23 -5.07 9.46 20.09
N GLU A 24 -4.88 8.99 21.33
CA GLU A 24 -5.89 9.10 22.41
C GLU A 24 -6.27 10.55 22.75
N LEU A 25 -5.30 11.48 22.78
CA LEU A 25 -5.56 12.91 22.97
C LEU A 25 -6.18 13.58 21.72
N TYR A 26 -5.90 13.08 20.52
CA TYR A 26 -6.55 13.50 19.28
C TYR A 26 -8.01 13.03 19.20
N HIS A 27 -8.35 11.92 19.88
CA HIS A 27 -9.69 11.32 19.88
C HIS A 27 -10.74 12.08 20.71
N THR A 28 -10.33 12.98 21.62
CA THR A 28 -11.29 13.81 22.39
C THR A 28 -11.74 15.08 21.67
N THR A 29 -11.09 15.48 20.57
CA THR A 29 -11.34 16.80 19.93
C THR A 29 -11.71 16.77 18.44
N LYS A 30 -11.72 15.61 17.74
CA LYS A 30 -11.86 15.59 16.26
C LYS A 30 -12.82 14.56 15.64
N LYS A 31 -13.75 13.97 16.39
CA LYS A 31 -14.83 13.15 15.80
C LYS A 31 -15.58 13.91 14.69
N ASP A 32 -15.70 15.24 14.82
CA ASP A 32 -16.36 16.10 13.83
C ASP A 32 -15.48 16.43 12.60
N LYS A 33 -14.15 16.49 12.74
CA LYS A 33 -13.24 16.75 11.60
C LYS A 33 -13.04 15.54 10.70
N PHE A 34 -13.12 14.33 11.25
CA PHE A 34 -13.05 13.11 10.44
C PHE A 34 -14.29 12.97 9.56
N ASN A 35 -15.48 13.29 10.09
CA ASN A 35 -16.70 13.36 9.28
C ASN A 35 -16.64 14.47 8.22
N ALA A 36 -16.02 15.63 8.50
CA ALA A 36 -15.87 16.73 7.54
C ALA A 36 -14.93 16.44 6.36
N LEU A 37 -13.96 15.53 6.50
CA LEU A 37 -13.14 15.06 5.37
C LEU A 37 -13.91 14.14 4.41
N PHE A 38 -15.02 13.56 4.87
CA PHE A 38 -15.86 12.65 4.09
C PHE A 38 -17.25 13.23 3.76
N VAL A 39 -17.62 14.36 4.38
CA VAL A 39 -18.92 15.03 4.23
C VAL A 39 -18.66 16.55 4.11
N GLU A 40 -18.90 17.07 2.91
CA GLU A 40 -18.95 18.49 2.48
C GLU A 40 -17.77 19.08 1.68
N SER A 41 -17.97 19.12 0.35
CA SER A 41 -17.75 20.34 -0.46
C SER A 41 -19.08 20.74 -1.09
N THR A 42 -19.97 21.30 -0.29
CA THR A 42 -21.23 21.90 -0.75
C THR A 42 -21.03 23.40 -0.92
N THR A 43 -20.17 23.81 -1.86
CA THR A 43 -20.21 25.18 -2.39
C THR A 43 -20.07 25.13 -3.92
N MET A 44 -21.03 25.78 -4.58
CA MET A 44 -21.35 25.62 -5.99
C MET A 44 -20.23 26.10 -6.91
N SER A 45 -19.65 25.19 -7.69
CA SER A 45 -19.02 25.47 -8.99
C SER A 45 -18.78 24.16 -9.79
N SER A 46 -19.51 24.00 -10.91
CA SER A 46 -19.44 22.92 -11.91
C SER A 46 -19.87 21.48 -11.49
N SER A 47 -21.15 21.29 -11.17
CA SER A 47 -21.68 19.97 -10.74
C SER A 47 -21.43 18.84 -11.75
N SER A 48 -21.48 19.10 -13.07
CA SER A 48 -21.29 18.05 -14.08
C SER A 48 -19.88 17.46 -14.14
N THR A 49 -18.85 18.25 -13.81
CA THR A 49 -17.46 17.80 -13.84
C THR A 49 -17.14 16.99 -12.59
N VAL A 50 -17.57 17.48 -11.42
CA VAL A 50 -17.42 16.76 -10.15
C VAL A 50 -18.19 15.43 -10.17
N ASP A 51 -19.41 15.42 -10.73
CA ASP A 51 -20.21 14.20 -10.85
C ASP A 51 -19.60 13.21 -11.85
N ARG A 52 -19.07 13.68 -13.00
CA ARG A 52 -18.30 12.82 -13.91
C ARG A 52 -17.06 12.23 -13.26
N PHE A 53 -16.32 13.04 -12.48
CA PHE A 53 -15.17 12.55 -11.74
C PHE A 53 -15.57 11.49 -10.71
N ARG A 54 -16.58 11.77 -9.87
CA ARG A 54 -17.07 10.81 -8.86
C ARG A 54 -17.58 9.52 -9.50
N SER A 55 -18.32 9.61 -10.59
CA SER A 55 -18.79 8.44 -11.35
C SER A 55 -17.61 7.63 -11.89
N TYR A 56 -16.60 8.28 -12.48
CA TYR A 56 -15.39 7.60 -12.94
C TYR A 56 -14.66 6.88 -11.79
N TYR A 57 -14.45 7.54 -10.63
CA TYR A 57 -13.82 6.89 -9.47
C TYR A 57 -14.66 5.72 -8.96
N LYS A 58 -15.98 5.86 -8.92
CA LYS A 58 -16.89 4.79 -8.48
C LYS A 58 -16.90 3.60 -9.45
N GLU A 59 -16.99 3.86 -10.75
CA GLU A 59 -16.96 2.84 -11.82
C GLU A 59 -15.64 2.07 -11.83
N ASN A 60 -14.54 2.71 -11.45
CA ASN A 60 -13.21 2.10 -11.40
C ASN A 60 -12.83 1.56 -10.01
N ASN A 61 -13.73 1.55 -9.03
CA ASN A 61 -13.44 1.13 -7.64
C ASN A 61 -12.25 1.87 -7.01
N LEU A 62 -12.21 3.18 -7.21
CA LEU A 62 -11.17 4.10 -6.73
C LEU A 62 -11.68 5.05 -5.65
N TYR A 63 -12.91 4.84 -5.16
CA TYR A 63 -13.52 5.60 -4.08
C TYR A 63 -13.54 4.75 -2.79
N ILE A 64 -13.09 5.32 -1.67
CA ILE A 64 -13.13 4.65 -0.36
C ILE A 64 -14.57 4.70 0.16
N ASN A 65 -15.35 3.65 -0.09
CA ASN A 65 -16.64 3.46 0.54
C ASN A 65 -16.55 2.36 1.60
N LEU A 66 -16.01 2.72 2.77
CA LEU A 66 -15.96 1.80 3.90
C LEU A 66 -17.28 1.86 4.66
N HIS A 67 -17.97 0.74 4.73
CA HIS A 67 -18.95 0.53 5.79
C HIS A 67 -18.17 0.50 7.10
N GLN A 68 -18.42 1.44 8.02
CA GLN A 68 -17.71 1.57 9.30
C GLN A 68 -16.20 1.90 9.14
N PRO A 69 -15.85 3.08 8.60
CA PRO A 69 -14.45 3.46 8.32
C PRO A 69 -13.59 3.52 9.59
N PHE A 70 -14.19 3.88 10.72
CA PHE A 70 -13.50 3.99 12.00
C PHE A 70 -13.11 2.62 12.55
N GLU A 71 -14.04 1.67 12.61
CA GLU A 71 -13.77 0.30 13.05
C GLU A 71 -12.74 -0.40 12.16
N HIS A 72 -12.80 -0.14 10.85
CA HIS A 72 -11.80 -0.66 9.91
C HIS A 72 -10.41 -0.07 10.16
N SER A 73 -10.33 1.25 10.37
CA SER A 73 -9.09 1.93 10.71
C SER A 73 -8.48 1.43 12.02
N LEU A 74 -9.31 1.21 13.05
CA LEU A 74 -8.87 0.61 14.32
C LEU A 74 -8.34 -0.82 14.13
N ARG A 75 -8.99 -1.62 13.27
CA ARG A 75 -8.51 -2.96 12.95
C ARG A 75 -7.14 -2.90 12.27
N LEU A 76 -6.96 -2.05 11.26
CA LEU A 76 -5.65 -1.89 10.60
C LEU A 76 -4.58 -1.39 11.59
N ALA A 77 -4.90 -0.45 12.46
CA ALA A 77 -4.00 0.01 13.51
C ALA A 77 -3.57 -1.12 14.46
N SER A 78 -4.51 -1.99 14.87
CA SER A 78 -4.20 -3.16 15.70
C SER A 78 -3.25 -4.15 15.00
N ILE A 79 -3.37 -4.30 13.68
CA ILE A 79 -2.45 -5.13 12.90
C ILE A 79 -1.06 -4.50 12.86
N ILE A 80 -0.96 -3.18 12.73
CA ILE A 80 0.34 -2.49 12.80
C ILE A 80 0.96 -2.59 14.20
N GLN A 81 0.16 -2.59 15.27
CA GLN A 81 0.65 -2.80 16.62
C GLN A 81 1.36 -4.15 16.77
N MET A 82 0.92 -5.19 16.07
CA MET A 82 1.62 -6.49 16.04
C MET A 82 3.09 -6.35 15.63
N LEU A 83 3.40 -5.48 14.65
CA LEU A 83 4.77 -5.22 14.23
C LEU A 83 5.61 -4.60 15.36
N LEU A 84 5.02 -3.66 16.10
CA LEU A 84 5.66 -3.01 17.25
C LEU A 84 5.88 -3.97 18.41
N ASP A 85 5.01 -4.98 18.53
CA ASP A 85 5.12 -6.05 19.51
C ASP A 85 6.14 -7.14 19.10
N GLY A 86 6.77 -6.98 17.92
CA GLY A 86 7.85 -7.84 17.44
C GLY A 86 7.41 -9.01 16.57
N GLU A 87 6.17 -9.02 16.09
CA GLU A 87 5.71 -10.02 15.12
C GLU A 87 6.47 -9.91 13.79
N PRO A 88 6.70 -11.03 13.07
CA PRO A 88 7.41 -11.00 11.81
C PRO A 88 6.72 -10.06 10.80
N PRO A 89 7.45 -9.17 10.11
CA PRO A 89 6.86 -8.21 9.17
C PRO A 89 6.00 -8.84 8.08
N ILE A 90 6.41 -10.02 7.59
CA ILE A 90 5.63 -10.76 6.59
C ILE A 90 4.25 -11.17 7.12
N LYS A 91 4.14 -11.56 8.39
CA LYS A 91 2.87 -11.92 9.04
C LYS A 91 1.97 -10.70 9.09
N VAL A 92 2.50 -9.57 9.56
CA VAL A 92 1.77 -8.30 9.65
C VAL A 92 1.26 -7.85 8.28
N MET A 93 2.10 -7.88 7.24
CA MET A 93 1.69 -7.55 5.88
C MET A 93 0.59 -8.49 5.36
N MET A 94 0.72 -9.80 5.55
CA MET A 94 -0.31 -10.76 5.14
C MET A 94 -1.64 -10.54 5.87
N THR A 95 -1.61 -10.29 7.18
CA THR A 95 -2.80 -9.98 7.96
C THR A 95 -3.47 -8.68 7.52
N ALA A 96 -2.67 -7.66 7.17
CA ALA A 96 -3.16 -6.41 6.63
C ALA A 96 -3.84 -6.60 5.25
N LEU A 97 -3.20 -7.35 4.33
CA LEU A 97 -3.78 -7.67 3.02
C LEU A 97 -5.08 -8.47 3.13
N ALA A 98 -5.12 -9.47 4.03
CA ALA A 98 -6.33 -10.25 4.29
C ALA A 98 -7.46 -9.42 4.93
N SER A 99 -7.13 -8.28 5.54
CA SER A 99 -8.09 -7.39 6.17
C SER A 99 -8.60 -6.30 5.23
N ALA A 100 -8.00 -6.13 4.03
CA ALA A 100 -8.37 -5.08 3.08
C ALA A 100 -9.87 -5.10 2.73
N LYS A 101 -10.45 -3.91 2.54
CA LYS A 101 -11.90 -3.74 2.29
C LYS A 101 -12.26 -2.94 1.05
N CYS A 102 -11.36 -2.11 0.55
CA CYS A 102 -11.59 -1.27 -0.62
C CYS A 102 -10.65 -1.62 -1.77
N PHE A 103 -9.34 -1.59 -1.56
CA PHE A 103 -8.36 -1.88 -2.59
C PHE A 103 -6.96 -2.13 -2.03
N VAL A 104 -6.12 -2.75 -2.85
CA VAL A 104 -4.67 -2.79 -2.62
C VAL A 104 -3.96 -2.31 -3.87
N HIS A 105 -3.13 -1.28 -3.72
CA HIS A 105 -2.26 -0.80 -4.80
C HIS A 105 -0.80 -1.01 -4.42
N PHE A 106 0.02 -1.49 -5.34
CA PHE A 106 1.44 -1.72 -5.04
C PHE A 106 2.38 -1.42 -6.21
N THR A 107 3.62 -1.11 -5.87
CA THR A 107 4.76 -1.13 -6.79
C THR A 107 5.88 -1.92 -6.13
N THR A 108 6.63 -2.70 -6.91
CA THR A 108 7.78 -3.47 -6.42
C THR A 108 8.84 -3.63 -7.49
N PHE A 109 10.10 -3.78 -7.06
CA PHE A 109 11.18 -4.20 -7.92
C PHE A 109 11.46 -5.70 -7.73
N GLY A 110 10.70 -6.52 -8.43
CA GLY A 110 10.70 -7.96 -8.31
C GLY A 110 9.60 -8.49 -7.38
N ILE A 111 9.16 -9.70 -7.68
CA ILE A 111 8.10 -10.41 -6.96
C ILE A 111 8.38 -11.92 -6.95
N SER A 112 8.07 -12.63 -5.86
CA SER A 112 8.15 -14.10 -5.81
C SER A 112 6.78 -14.76 -6.05
N HIS A 113 6.77 -16.02 -6.49
CA HIS A 113 5.52 -16.77 -6.73
C HIS A 113 4.58 -16.78 -5.52
N GLN A 114 5.12 -16.90 -4.31
CA GLN A 114 4.32 -16.89 -3.08
C GLN A 114 3.63 -15.54 -2.87
N MET A 115 4.33 -14.42 -3.12
CA MET A 115 3.76 -13.08 -2.98
C MET A 115 2.72 -12.80 -4.05
N HIS A 116 2.95 -13.27 -5.28
CA HIS A 116 1.94 -13.22 -6.33
C HIS A 116 0.69 -14.02 -5.95
N GLY A 117 0.85 -15.25 -5.43
CA GLY A 117 -0.27 -16.05 -4.95
C GLY A 117 -1.07 -15.36 -3.83
N ILE A 118 -0.41 -14.69 -2.89
CA ILE A 118 -1.08 -13.90 -1.85
C ILE A 118 -1.93 -12.79 -2.49
N LEU A 119 -1.40 -12.06 -3.47
CA LEU A 119 -2.13 -10.98 -4.16
C LEU A 119 -3.30 -11.51 -4.99
N LYS A 120 -3.14 -12.66 -5.67
CA LYS A 120 -4.25 -13.37 -6.33
C LYS A 120 -5.36 -13.66 -5.32
N MET A 121 -5.03 -14.23 -4.16
CA MET A 121 -6.02 -14.50 -3.10
C MET A 121 -6.68 -13.22 -2.55
N THR A 122 -5.91 -12.16 -2.34
CA THR A 122 -6.44 -10.85 -1.91
C THR A 122 -7.42 -10.28 -2.93
N SER A 123 -7.16 -10.49 -4.23
CA SER A 123 -8.01 -9.97 -5.31
C SER A 123 -9.44 -10.51 -5.31
N TYR A 124 -9.66 -11.69 -4.73
CA TYR A 124 -11.02 -12.22 -4.56
C TYR A 124 -11.88 -11.39 -3.60
N SER A 125 -11.27 -10.60 -2.72
CA SER A 125 -11.98 -9.77 -1.75
C SER A 125 -12.06 -8.31 -2.16
N VAL A 126 -11.00 -7.77 -2.76
CA VAL A 126 -10.90 -6.37 -3.15
C VAL A 126 -10.14 -6.22 -4.47
N PRO A 127 -10.37 -5.17 -5.27
CA PRO A 127 -9.50 -4.81 -6.38
C PRO A 127 -8.03 -4.70 -5.96
N VAL A 128 -7.15 -5.36 -6.69
CA VAL A 128 -5.70 -5.32 -6.49
C VAL A 128 -5.02 -4.83 -7.76
N ARG A 129 -4.21 -3.77 -7.67
CA ARG A 129 -3.47 -3.22 -8.81
C ARG A 129 -1.99 -3.07 -8.51
N GLY A 130 -1.15 -3.46 -9.45
CA GLY A 130 0.28 -3.61 -9.21
C GLY A 130 1.17 -3.16 -10.35
N ILE A 131 2.30 -2.53 -10.04
CA ILE A 131 3.40 -2.33 -10.97
C ILE A 131 4.55 -3.22 -10.53
N VAL A 132 4.99 -4.10 -11.43
CA VAL A 132 6.09 -5.03 -11.15
C VAL A 132 7.21 -4.77 -12.15
N SER A 133 8.31 -4.21 -11.66
CA SER A 133 9.55 -4.16 -12.44
C SER A 133 10.30 -5.47 -12.26
N LEU A 134 10.62 -6.15 -13.36
CA LEU A 134 11.37 -7.41 -13.34
C LEU A 134 12.78 -7.21 -13.88
N GLY A 135 13.77 -7.64 -13.09
CA GLY A 135 15.14 -7.75 -13.56
C GLY A 135 15.32 -8.88 -14.57
N HIS A 136 16.51 -8.96 -15.19
CA HIS A 136 16.82 -10.00 -16.18
C HIS A 136 16.69 -11.43 -15.59
N ASP A 137 17.07 -11.60 -14.33
CA ASP A 137 17.01 -12.85 -13.58
C ASP A 137 15.59 -13.26 -13.13
N GLN A 138 14.62 -12.37 -13.25
CA GLN A 138 13.24 -12.57 -12.77
C GLN A 138 12.22 -12.66 -13.92
N GLN A 139 12.66 -12.76 -15.17
CA GLN A 139 11.72 -12.79 -16.30
C GLN A 139 10.87 -14.07 -16.34
N SER A 140 11.29 -15.15 -15.66
CA SER A 140 10.55 -16.42 -15.60
C SER A 140 9.18 -16.31 -14.93
N ILE A 141 8.96 -15.38 -14.00
CA ILE A 141 7.64 -15.17 -13.39
C ILE A 141 6.72 -14.34 -14.28
N SER A 142 7.21 -13.79 -15.41
CA SER A 142 6.42 -12.85 -16.20
C SER A 142 5.19 -13.48 -16.87
N SER A 143 5.26 -14.74 -17.28
CA SER A 143 4.10 -15.47 -17.82
C SER A 143 3.03 -15.63 -16.75
N GLU A 144 3.42 -16.05 -15.56
CA GLU A 144 2.53 -16.20 -14.41
C GLU A 144 1.80 -14.89 -14.05
N LEU A 145 2.42 -13.73 -14.26
CA LEU A 145 1.83 -12.41 -13.99
C LEU A 145 0.89 -11.89 -15.09
N ILE A 146 1.01 -12.39 -16.33
CA ILE A 146 0.36 -11.78 -17.52
C ILE A 146 -0.60 -12.74 -18.21
N ASP A 147 -0.26 -14.03 -18.28
CA ASP A 147 -0.88 -14.98 -19.20
C ASP A 147 -2.15 -15.62 -18.62
N HIS A 148 -2.42 -15.43 -17.32
CA HIS A 148 -3.54 -16.05 -16.58
C HIS A 148 -4.42 -15.04 -15.82
N PRO A 149 -4.90 -13.94 -16.45
CA PRO A 149 -5.73 -12.94 -15.77
C PRO A 149 -7.07 -13.50 -15.28
N GLU A 150 -7.59 -14.56 -15.91
CA GLU A 150 -8.85 -15.22 -15.59
C GLU A 150 -8.87 -15.87 -14.19
N GLU A 151 -7.72 -16.25 -13.66
CA GLU A 151 -7.60 -16.87 -12.32
C GLU A 151 -7.83 -15.87 -11.17
N SER A 152 -7.80 -14.58 -11.48
CA SER A 152 -7.89 -13.49 -10.51
C SER A 152 -8.45 -12.23 -11.17
N PRO A 153 -9.77 -12.18 -11.45
CA PRO A 153 -10.37 -11.15 -12.31
C PRO A 153 -10.28 -9.72 -11.77
N ASN A 154 -10.01 -9.57 -10.47
CA ASN A 154 -9.83 -8.29 -9.79
C ASN A 154 -8.35 -7.90 -9.62
N LEU A 155 -7.41 -8.71 -10.13
CA LEU A 155 -5.98 -8.44 -10.11
C LEU A 155 -5.55 -7.84 -11.45
N SER A 156 -4.97 -6.64 -11.42
CA SER A 156 -4.39 -6.00 -12.61
C SER A 156 -2.93 -5.66 -12.36
N ILE A 157 -2.02 -6.30 -13.09
CA ILE A 157 -0.58 -6.07 -12.96
C ILE A 157 -0.02 -5.50 -14.25
N LYS A 158 0.74 -4.41 -14.14
CA LYS A 158 1.56 -3.85 -15.20
C LYS A 158 3.00 -4.31 -14.98
N VAL A 159 3.50 -5.16 -15.87
CA VAL A 159 4.87 -5.69 -15.80
C VAL A 159 5.80 -4.82 -16.66
N VAL A 160 6.87 -4.31 -16.06
CA VAL A 160 7.94 -3.58 -16.76
C VAL A 160 9.19 -4.46 -16.78
N LYS A 161 9.57 -4.94 -17.95
CA LYS A 161 10.72 -5.84 -18.11
C LYS A 161 12.01 -5.05 -18.31
N GLY A 162 12.98 -5.28 -17.43
CA GLY A 162 14.33 -4.78 -17.56
C GLY A 162 15.12 -5.53 -18.63
N ASN A 163 15.94 -4.78 -19.35
CA ASN A 163 17.02 -5.25 -20.20
C ASN A 163 18.30 -4.45 -19.89
N SER A 164 19.42 -4.83 -20.50
CA SER A 164 20.71 -4.19 -20.25
C SER A 164 20.76 -2.69 -20.59
N LYS A 165 19.83 -2.19 -21.41
CA LYS A 165 19.80 -0.80 -21.88
C LYS A 165 18.89 0.11 -21.06
N ASN A 166 17.84 -0.42 -20.41
CA ASN A 166 16.82 0.39 -19.72
C ASN A 166 16.79 0.17 -18.20
N TRP A 167 17.82 -0.45 -17.62
CA TRP A 167 17.84 -0.78 -16.18
C TRP A 167 17.60 0.44 -15.28
N ALA A 168 18.20 1.58 -15.63
CA ALA A 168 18.07 2.82 -14.86
C ALA A 168 16.67 3.46 -14.94
N GLU A 169 15.86 3.06 -15.92
CA GLU A 169 14.53 3.61 -16.17
C GLU A 169 13.41 2.81 -15.49
N LEU A 170 13.75 1.65 -14.91
CA LEU A 170 12.78 0.80 -14.26
C LEU A 170 12.21 1.47 -12.99
N PRO A 171 10.90 1.45 -12.78
CA PRO A 171 10.32 1.84 -11.49
C PRO A 171 10.89 0.97 -10.35
N HIS A 172 11.79 1.53 -9.55
CA HIS A 172 12.42 0.83 -8.42
C HIS A 172 11.67 0.99 -7.10
N GLN A 173 10.49 1.61 -7.13
CA GLN A 173 9.70 1.91 -5.93
C GLN A 173 9.06 0.66 -5.36
N LYS A 174 9.06 0.58 -4.02
CA LYS A 174 8.54 -0.53 -3.22
C LYS A 174 7.55 0.04 -2.23
N LEU A 175 6.28 -0.10 -2.57
CA LEU A 175 5.17 0.49 -1.87
C LEU A 175 3.99 -0.45 -1.95
N ILE A 176 3.30 -0.66 -0.84
CA ILE A 176 1.98 -1.30 -0.79
C ILE A 176 1.06 -0.34 -0.05
N VAL A 177 -0.04 0.06 -0.66
CA VAL A 177 -1.08 0.90 -0.07
C VAL A 177 -2.33 0.05 0.08
N ILE A 178 -2.89 0.01 1.29
CA ILE A 178 -4.10 -0.75 1.59
C ILE A 178 -5.18 0.23 2.01
N ASP A 179 -6.27 0.24 1.25
CA ASP A 179 -7.48 1.05 1.46
C ASP A 179 -7.24 2.56 1.58
N GLY A 180 -6.07 3.07 1.20
CA GLY A 180 -5.66 4.45 1.43
C GLY A 180 -5.41 4.82 2.89
N LEU A 181 -5.42 3.85 3.80
CA LEU A 181 -5.29 4.07 5.24
C LEU A 181 -3.90 3.73 5.77
N ILE A 182 -3.24 2.74 5.16
CA ILE A 182 -1.88 2.33 5.55
C ILE A 182 -1.02 2.14 4.30
N ALA A 183 0.27 2.42 4.46
CA ALA A 183 1.27 2.12 3.45
C ALA A 183 2.50 1.40 4.05
N PHE A 184 2.95 0.34 3.40
CA PHE A 184 4.27 -0.26 3.63
C PHE A 184 5.23 0.28 2.58
N LYS A 185 6.35 0.87 2.99
CA LYS A 185 7.38 1.35 2.05
C LYS A 185 8.80 1.03 2.52
N GLY A 186 9.76 1.08 1.60
CA GLY A 186 11.19 1.00 1.94
C GLY A 186 12.03 0.28 0.89
N SER A 187 12.98 -0.55 1.33
CA SER A 187 13.82 -1.36 0.43
C SER A 187 13.30 -2.78 0.21
N VAL A 188 12.22 -3.17 0.90
CA VAL A 188 11.65 -4.52 0.85
C VAL A 188 10.88 -4.78 -0.44
N ASN A 189 11.42 -5.62 -1.32
CA ASN A 189 10.69 -6.14 -2.48
C ASN A 189 9.56 -7.09 -2.04
N LEU A 190 8.57 -7.31 -2.90
CA LEU A 190 7.56 -8.37 -2.76
C LEU A 190 8.15 -9.77 -2.99
N THR A 191 9.21 -10.11 -2.27
CA THR A 191 9.81 -11.45 -2.25
C THR A 191 9.85 -11.95 -0.82
N GLN A 192 9.64 -13.25 -0.62
CA GLN A 192 9.71 -13.85 0.71
C GLN A 192 11.04 -13.54 1.43
N THR A 193 12.14 -13.56 0.69
CA THR A 193 13.49 -13.28 1.22
C THR A 193 13.61 -11.86 1.77
N ALA A 194 13.19 -10.84 1.02
CA ALA A 194 13.28 -9.44 1.47
C ALA A 194 12.42 -9.20 2.73
N TRP A 195 11.20 -9.74 2.77
CA TRP A 195 10.35 -9.61 3.94
C TRP A 195 10.91 -10.32 5.18
N ARG A 196 11.56 -11.48 5.02
CA ARG A 196 12.27 -12.14 6.13
C ARG A 196 13.48 -11.33 6.59
N LYS A 197 14.26 -10.77 5.66
CA LYS A 197 15.40 -9.89 5.95
C LYS A 197 15.00 -8.64 6.74
N SER A 198 13.83 -8.08 6.45
CA SER A 198 13.31 -6.92 7.19
C SER A 198 13.07 -7.20 8.68
N ALA A 199 12.78 -8.45 9.07
CA ALA A 199 12.66 -8.84 10.48
C ALA A 199 13.97 -8.68 11.26
N TYR A 200 15.10 -8.68 10.54
CA TYR A 200 16.45 -8.52 11.09
C TYR A 200 17.07 -7.18 10.69
N PHE A 201 16.27 -6.21 10.22
CA PHE A 201 16.70 -4.88 9.78
C PHE A 201 17.72 -4.87 8.63
N TYR A 202 17.85 -5.97 7.88
CA TYR A 202 18.69 -6.00 6.67
C TYR A 202 18.03 -5.33 5.46
N ASP A 203 16.71 -5.18 5.50
CA ASP A 203 15.95 -4.36 4.57
C ASP A 203 15.10 -3.37 5.36
N ALA A 204 15.11 -2.11 4.92
CA ALA A 204 14.35 -1.04 5.56
C ALA A 204 12.86 -1.21 5.24
N LEU A 205 12.05 -1.30 6.30
CA LEU A 205 10.60 -1.30 6.24
C LEU A 205 10.06 -0.17 7.12
N GLU A 206 9.29 0.73 6.53
CA GLU A 206 8.52 1.76 7.22
C GLU A 206 7.04 1.50 6.97
N VAL A 207 6.25 1.52 8.05
CA VAL A 207 4.79 1.53 7.97
C VAL A 207 4.31 2.95 8.21
N VAL A 208 3.50 3.47 7.30
CA VAL A 208 2.93 4.81 7.35
C VAL A 208 1.43 4.68 7.58
N THR A 209 0.92 5.36 8.60
CA THR A 209 -0.51 5.39 8.97
C THR A 209 -1.09 6.81 8.96
N ASP A 210 -0.25 7.81 8.71
CA ASP A 210 -0.70 9.19 8.44
C ASP A 210 -1.38 9.22 7.08
N ILE A 211 -2.70 9.49 7.07
CA ILE A 211 -3.55 9.38 5.87
C ILE A 211 -3.07 10.32 4.76
N GLU A 212 -2.74 11.57 5.08
CA GLU A 212 -2.26 12.54 4.09
C GLU A 212 -0.96 12.07 3.45
N LYS A 213 -0.04 11.54 4.27
CA LYS A 213 1.21 10.96 3.77
C LYS A 213 0.96 9.69 2.95
N VAL A 214 0.02 8.82 3.33
CA VAL A 214 -0.35 7.63 2.54
C VAL A 214 -0.86 8.05 1.16
N ILE A 215 -1.76 9.04 1.09
CA ILE A 215 -2.29 9.60 -0.14
C ILE A 215 -1.16 10.16 -1.00
N GLN A 216 -0.27 10.96 -0.40
CA GLN A 216 0.87 11.55 -1.10
C GLN A 216 1.81 10.47 -1.67
N LEU A 217 2.16 9.45 -0.87
CA LEU A 217 2.99 8.34 -1.30
C LEU A 217 2.36 7.60 -2.49
N HIS A 218 1.06 7.31 -2.39
CA HIS A 218 0.31 6.67 -3.45
C HIS A 218 0.34 7.49 -4.75
N ASN A 219 -0.06 8.76 -4.67
CA ASN A 219 -0.18 9.64 -5.84
C ASN A 219 1.17 9.88 -6.52
N ASN A 220 2.25 10.01 -5.75
CA ASN A 220 3.59 10.24 -6.28
C ASN A 220 4.22 8.99 -6.88
N TYR A 221 4.10 7.84 -6.20
CA TYR A 221 4.90 6.66 -6.57
C TYR A 221 4.13 5.57 -7.32
N PHE A 222 2.82 5.45 -7.11
CA PHE A 222 1.99 4.48 -7.81
C PHE A 222 1.26 5.14 -8.98
N SER A 223 0.43 6.14 -8.71
CA SER A 223 -0.51 6.72 -9.68
C SER A 223 0.17 7.29 -10.91
N THR A 224 1.26 8.01 -10.69
CA THR A 224 2.04 8.64 -11.77
C THR A 224 2.64 7.61 -12.72
N VAL A 225 3.14 6.48 -12.18
CA VAL A 225 3.72 5.41 -12.98
C VAL A 225 2.61 4.61 -13.66
N TRP A 226 1.52 4.32 -12.94
CA TRP A 226 0.36 3.61 -13.46
C TRP A 226 -0.24 4.30 -14.68
N ALA A 227 -0.43 5.62 -14.60
CA ALA A 227 -0.95 6.42 -15.71
C ALA A 227 -0.06 6.33 -16.96
N LYS A 228 1.27 6.40 -16.79
CA LYS A 228 2.24 6.28 -17.91
C LYS A 228 2.20 4.90 -18.59
N LEU A 229 1.81 3.86 -17.86
CA LEU A 229 1.73 2.48 -18.34
C LEU A 229 0.32 2.07 -18.82
N SER A 230 -0.63 3.02 -18.81
CA SER A 230 -2.03 2.77 -19.18
C SER A 230 -2.34 3.44 -20.52
N ASP A 231 -3.07 2.74 -21.39
CA ASP A 231 -3.29 3.15 -22.79
C ASP A 231 -3.99 4.50 -22.94
N CYS A 232 -4.81 4.89 -21.96
CA CYS A 232 -5.54 6.16 -21.94
C CYS A 232 -4.99 7.19 -20.94
N GLY A 233 -3.83 6.95 -20.32
CA GLY A 233 -3.29 7.85 -19.30
C GLY A 233 -4.15 7.94 -18.04
N SER A 234 -5.02 6.95 -17.79
CA SER A 234 -5.92 6.91 -16.63
C SER A 234 -5.15 6.98 -15.32
N VAL A 235 -5.13 8.15 -14.69
CA VAL A 235 -4.55 8.37 -13.36
C VAL A 235 -5.49 7.78 -12.32
N ILE A 236 -4.95 6.99 -11.39
CA ILE A 236 -5.66 6.53 -10.20
C ILE A 236 -5.21 7.41 -9.03
N THR A 237 -5.95 8.42 -8.61
CA THR A 237 -5.58 9.18 -7.38
C THR A 237 -6.41 8.74 -6.18
N ILE A 238 -5.83 8.87 -4.99
CA ILE A 238 -6.61 8.97 -3.76
C ILE A 238 -6.77 10.46 -3.48
N ASN A 239 -8.00 10.90 -3.19
CA ASN A 239 -8.35 12.29 -2.90
C ASN A 239 -8.72 12.44 -1.44
#